data_AF-A0A7C3HAP8-F1
#
_entry.id   AF-A0A7C3HAP8-F1
#
_cell.length_a   1.000
_cell.length_b   1.000
_cell.length_c   1.000
_cell.angle_alpha   90.00
_cell.angle_beta   90.00
_cell.angle_gamma   90.00
#
_symmetry.space_group_name_H-M   'P 1'
#
loop_
_entity.id
_entity.type
_entity.pdbx_description
1 polymer ?
#
loop_
_entity_poly.entity_id
_entity_poly.type
_entity_poly.pdbx_seq_one_letter_code
_entity_poly.pdbx_strand_id
1 'polypeptide(L)'
;MITCKDFLRELSDYLDDATDPALRAELERHISECPNCWVICDTTRKTIQVYKGMDLHPLPEKVHEKLMAALAERAARKAEKNGPPAGEPQR
;
A
#
# COMPACT_ATOMS: atom_id res chain seq x y z
N MET A 1 16.46 15.71 15.08
CA MET A 1 15.50 15.13 16.04
C MET A 1 14.16 15.12 15.35
N ILE A 2 13.58 13.93 15.13
CA ILE A 2 12.27 13.75 14.51
C ILE A 2 11.19 14.32 15.45
N THR A 3 10.27 15.10 14.89
CA THR A 3 9.10 15.59 15.61
C THR A 3 7.95 14.58 15.52
N CYS A 4 6.96 14.67 16.40
CA CYS A 4 5.74 13.85 16.30
C CYS A 4 5.05 13.99 14.93
N LYS A 5 5.14 15.18 14.31
CA LYS A 5 4.56 15.43 12.98
C LYS A 5 5.34 14.72 11.87
N ASP A 6 6.65 14.63 12.01
CA ASP A 6 7.49 13.86 11.08
C ASP A 6 7.19 12.37 11.23
N PHE A 7 7.16 11.87 12.48
CA PHE A 7 6.77 10.49 12.78
C PHE A 7 5.41 10.13 12.17
N LEU A 8 4.40 10.98 12.32
CA LEU A 8 3.08 10.75 11.75
C LEU A 8 3.06 10.67 10.22
N ARG A 9 3.97 11.37 9.54
CA ARG A 9 4.08 11.30 8.08
C ARG A 9 4.69 9.97 7.63
N GLU A 10 5.64 9.46 8.40
CA GLU A 10 6.35 8.20 8.11
C GLU A 10 5.66 6.95 8.68
N LEU A 11 4.62 7.12 9.51
CA LEU A 11 3.99 6.04 10.28
C LEU A 11 3.51 4.87 9.40
N SER A 12 2.91 5.15 8.24
CA SER A 12 2.42 4.11 7.34
C SER A 12 3.57 3.24 6.82
N ASP A 13 4.60 3.86 6.24
CA ASP A 13 5.76 3.16 5.70
C ASP A 13 6.53 2.42 6.81
N TYR A 14 6.56 2.97 8.03
CA TYR A 14 7.15 2.32 9.19
C TYR A 14 6.39 1.05 9.60
N LEU A 15 5.05 1.07 9.55
CA LEU A 15 4.21 -0.09 9.89
C LEU A 15 4.23 -1.17 8.80
N ASP A 16 4.47 -0.78 7.55
CA ASP A 16 4.56 -1.67 6.39
C ASP A 16 5.99 -2.19 6.11
N ASP A 17 6.95 -1.88 7.00
CA ASP A 17 8.39 -2.21 6.85
C ASP A 17 9.01 -1.71 5.53
N ALA A 18 8.49 -0.58 5.02
CA ALA A 18 8.92 0.07 3.78
C ALA A 18 9.88 1.26 4.00
N THR A 19 10.10 1.67 5.25
CA THR A 19 11.06 2.72 5.61
C THR A 19 12.50 2.26 5.44
N ASP A 20 13.40 3.14 4.97
CA ASP A 20 14.82 2.83 4.93
C ASP A 20 15.41 2.62 6.33
N PRO A 21 16.50 1.83 6.47
CA PRO A 21 17.04 1.46 7.78
C PRO A 21 17.50 2.64 8.65
N ALA A 22 18.02 3.71 8.04
CA ALA A 22 18.53 4.85 8.79
C ALA A 22 17.37 5.64 9.40
N LEU A 23 16.35 5.96 8.60
CA LEU A 23 15.15 6.63 9.07
C LEU A 23 14.39 5.77 10.08
N ARG A 24 14.31 4.45 9.88
CA ARG A 24 13.66 3.53 10.83
C ARG A 24 14.28 3.62 12.23
N ALA A 25 15.60 3.65 12.33
CA ALA A 25 16.30 3.80 13.60
C ALA A 25 15.99 5.15 14.29
N GLU A 26 15.83 6.23 13.51
CA GLU A 26 15.43 7.53 14.07
C GLU A 26 13.99 7.54 14.59
N LEU A 27 13.07 6.89 13.87
CA LEU A 27 11.67 6.74 14.27
C LEU A 27 11.55 5.87 15.54
N GLU A 28 12.29 4.77 15.62
CA GLU A 28 12.32 3.89 16.80
C GLU A 28 12.82 4.62 18.05
N ARG A 29 13.89 5.42 17.90
CA ARG A 29 14.36 6.29 18.98
C ARG A 29 13.25 7.26 19.42
N HIS A 30 12.58 7.92 18.48
CA HIS A 30 11.48 8.83 18.81
C HIS A 30 10.32 8.12 19.53
N ILE A 31 9.92 6.94 19.08
CA ILE A 31 8.90 6.11 19.75
C ILE A 31 9.31 5.80 21.20
N SER A 32 10.59 5.46 21.42
CA SER A 32 11.09 5.10 22.75
C SER A 32 11.09 6.27 23.74
N GLU A 33 11.20 7.50 23.23
CA GLU A 33 11.30 8.73 24.03
C GLU A 33 9.97 9.49 24.13
N CYS A 34 9.00 9.20 23.25
CA CYS A 34 7.73 9.92 23.16
C CYS A 34 6.51 9.02 23.44
N PRO A 35 5.88 9.14 24.64
CA PRO A 35 4.70 8.35 25.00
C PRO A 35 3.53 8.51 24.01
N ASN A 36 3.32 9.71 23.47
CA ASN A 36 2.24 9.96 22.51
C ASN A 36 2.43 9.15 21.21
N CYS A 37 3.64 9.16 20.66
CA CYS A 37 3.94 8.43 19.43
C CYS A 37 3.98 6.92 19.65
N TRP A 38 4.38 6.47 20.84
CA TRP A 38 4.22 5.06 21.22
C TRP A 38 2.74 4.63 21.20
N VAL A 39 1.85 5.40 21.84
CA VAL A 39 0.40 5.09 21.82
C VAL A 39 -0.14 5.09 20.39
N ILE A 40 0.21 6.07 19.57
CA ILE A 40 -0.23 6.13 18.17
C ILE A 40 0.25 4.91 17.39
N CYS A 41 1.53 4.55 17.51
CA CYS A 41 2.10 3.40 16.82
C CYS A 41 1.42 2.09 17.24
N ASP A 42 1.25 1.87 18.54
CA ASP A 42 0.66 0.65 19.10
C ASP A 42 -0.82 0.51 18.73
N THR A 43 -1.61 1.59 18.89
CA THR A 43 -3.04 1.58 18.55
C THR A 43 -3.27 1.39 17.06
N THR A 44 -2.44 1.99 16.21
CA THR A 44 -2.51 1.80 14.74
C THR A 44 -2.16 0.35 14.38
N ARG A 45 -1.11 -0.24 14.98
CA ARG A 45 -0.75 -1.65 14.78
C ARG A 45 -1.87 -2.60 15.20
N LYS A 46 -2.50 -2.36 16.35
CA LYS A 46 -3.66 -3.13 16.83
C LYS A 46 -4.86 -2.99 15.90
N THR A 47 -5.12 -1.79 15.40
CA THR A 47 -6.18 -1.54 14.41
C THR A 47 -5.94 -2.39 13.17
N ILE A 48 -4.71 -2.38 12.62
CA ILE A 48 -4.33 -3.22 11.48
C ILE A 48 -4.54 -4.71 11.78
N GLN A 49 -4.15 -5.18 12.98
CA GLN A 49 -4.36 -6.57 13.38
C GLN A 49 -5.83 -6.95 13.44
N VAL A 50 -6.71 -6.09 13.98
CA VAL A 50 -8.15 -6.31 14.00
C VAL A 50 -8.68 -6.49 12.58
N TYR A 51 -8.31 -5.60 11.65
CA TYR A 51 -8.72 -5.72 10.24
C TYR A 51 -8.16 -6.96 9.55
N LYS A 52 -6.90 -7.34 9.83
CA LYS A 52 -6.27 -8.55 9.28
C LYS A 52 -6.89 -9.84 9.81
N GLY A 53 -7.44 -9.82 11.02
CA GLY A 53 -8.12 -10.96 11.65
C GLY A 53 -9.59 -11.11 11.27
N MET A 54 -10.13 -10.22 10.43
CA MET A 54 -11.48 -10.38 9.90
C MET A 54 -11.50 -11.47 8.83
N ASP A 55 -12.49 -12.36 8.91
CA ASP A 55 -12.73 -13.33 7.86
C ASP A 55 -13.02 -12.60 6.55
N LEU A 56 -12.20 -12.88 5.54
CA LEU A 56 -12.45 -12.41 4.18
C LEU A 56 -13.82 -12.94 3.75
N HIS A 57 -14.80 -12.04 3.67
CA HIS A 57 -16.09 -12.41 3.16
C HIS A 57 -15.98 -12.64 1.66
N PRO A 58 -16.49 -13.77 1.13
CA PRO A 58 -16.46 -14.02 -0.29
C PRO A 58 -17.20 -12.89 -1.01
N LEU A 59 -16.56 -12.36 -2.06
CA LEU A 59 -17.19 -11.37 -2.92
C LEU A 59 -18.43 -12.02 -3.57
N PRO A 60 -19.61 -11.38 -3.56
CA PRO A 60 -20.77 -11.94 -4.25
C PRO A 60 -20.46 -12.19 -5.72
N GLU A 61 -20.85 -13.38 -6.24
CA GLU A 61 -20.47 -13.84 -7.59
C GLU A 61 -20.74 -12.80 -8.67
N LYS A 62 -21.93 -12.19 -8.64
CA LYS A 62 -22.34 -11.14 -9.58
C LYS A 62 -21.41 -9.92 -9.59
N VAL A 63 -20.80 -9.58 -8.45
CA VAL A 63 -19.83 -8.49 -8.36
C VAL A 63 -18.48 -8.94 -8.91
N HIS A 64 -18.07 -10.17 -8.61
CA HIS A 64 -16.84 -10.77 -9.14
C HIS A 64 -16.86 -10.82 -10.67
N GLU A 65 -17.90 -11.39 -11.27
CA GLU A 65 -18.06 -11.51 -12.73
C GLU A 65 -18.02 -10.14 -13.41
N LYS A 66 -18.77 -9.16 -12.89
CA LYS A 66 -18.80 -7.80 -13.44
C LYS A 66 -17.43 -7.11 -13.37
N LEU A 67 -16.70 -7.31 -12.27
CA LEU A 67 -15.36 -6.77 -12.10
C LEU A 67 -14.39 -7.40 -13.11
N MET A 68 -14.39 -8.73 -13.22
CA MET A 68 -13.50 -9.46 -14.12
C MET A 68 -13.76 -9.11 -15.60
N ALA A 69 -15.03 -8.98 -16.01
CA ALA A 69 -15.38 -8.53 -17.35
C ALA A 69 -14.85 -7.12 -17.66
N ALA A 70 -15.03 -6.18 -16.71
CA ALA A 70 -14.54 -4.80 -16.88
C ALA A 70 -13.01 -4.74 -16.95
N LEU A 71 -12.31 -5.55 -16.15
CA LEU A 71 -10.85 -5.66 -16.19
C LEU A 71 -10.35 -6.22 -17.52
N ALA A 72 -10.97 -7.29 -18.02
CA ALA A 72 -10.64 -7.88 -19.33
C ALA A 72 -10.82 -6.87 -20.47
N GLU A 73 -11.95 -6.17 -20.50
CA GLU A 73 -12.23 -5.15 -21.50
C GLU A 73 -11.23 -3.98 -21.44
N ARG A 74 -10.84 -3.54 -20.23
CA ARG A 74 -9.83 -2.49 -20.06
C ARG A 74 -8.43 -2.95 -20.47
N ALA A 75 -8.07 -4.20 -20.19
CA ALA A 75 -6.81 -4.78 -20.61
C ALA A 75 -6.72 -4.88 -22.14
N ALA A 76 -7.77 -5.35 -22.82
CA ALA A 76 -7.86 -5.42 -24.27
C ALA A 76 -7.66 -4.04 -24.93
N ARG A 77 -8.41 -3.02 -24.48
CA ARG A 77 -8.26 -1.65 -24.98
C ARG A 77 -6.86 -1.06 -24.76
N LYS A 78 -6.18 -1.44 -23.66
CA LYS A 78 -4.81 -0.99 -23.38
C LYS A 78 -3.81 -1.69 -24.31
N ALA A 79 -4.01 -2.98 -24.61
CA ALA A 79 -3.18 -3.72 -25.56
C ALA A 79 -3.30 -3.16 -26.98
N GLU A 80 -4.52 -2.82 -27.43
CA GLU A 80 -4.76 -2.19 -28.74
C GLU A 80 -4.08 -0.81 -28.86
N LYS A 81 -4.07 -0.02 -27.79
CA LYS A 81 -3.40 1.30 -27.77
C LYS A 81 -1.86 1.22 -27.68
N ASN A 82 -1.33 0.10 -27.22
CA ASN A 82 0.11 -0.11 -27.00
C ASN A 82 0.74 -1.08 -28.02
N GLY A 83 0.06 -1.39 -29.13
CA GLY A 83 0.61 -2.19 -30.22
C GLY A 83 1.88 -1.56 -30.83
N PRO A 84 2.82 -2.35 -31.37
CA PRO A 84 4.10 -1.83 -31.86
C PRO A 84 3.90 -0.85 -33.03
N PRO A 85 4.76 0.18 -33.19
CA PRO A 85 4.73 1.01 -34.40
C PRO A 85 4.92 0.09 -35.61
N ALA A 86 4.03 0.24 -36.60
CA ALA A 86 4.07 -0.52 -37.85
C ALA A 86 5.47 -0.45 -38.45
N GLY A 87 6.09 -1.63 -38.58
CA GLY A 87 7.48 -1.77 -39.00
C GLY A 87 7.76 -1.09 -40.34
N GLU A 88 8.83 -0.30 -40.38
CA GLU A 88 9.49 0.12 -41.61
C GLU A 88 10.09 -1.11 -42.31
N PRO A 89 9.99 -1.21 -43.65
CA PRO A 89 10.60 -2.31 -44.39
C PRO A 89 12.12 -2.11 -44.47
N GLN A 90 12.87 -2.95 -43.77
CA GLN A 90 14.33 -2.97 -43.84
C GLN A 90 14.79 -3.78 -45.06
N ARG A 91 15.63 -3.14 -45.89
CA ARG A 91 16.29 -3.68 -47.10
C ARG A 91 17.00 -5.00 -46.88
#